data_AF-A0A0J8G5Y9-F1
#
_entry.id   AF-A0A0J8G5Y9-F1
#
_cell.length_a   1.000
_cell.length_b   1.000
_cell.length_c   1.000
_cell.angle_alpha   90.00
_cell.angle_beta   90.00
_cell.angle_gamma   90.00
#
_symmetry.space_group_name_H-M   'P 1'
#
loop_
_entity.id
_entity.type
_entity.pdbx_description
1 polymer ?
#
loop_
_entity_poly.entity_id
_entity_poly.type
_entity_poly.pdbx_seq_one_letter_code
_entity_poly.pdbx_strand_id
1 'polypeptide(L)' 'MIIPTFVDMLVRKIESGEINPVTGLVFTVEDIKIIEYKNEVIKRLETPTD' A
#
# COMPACT_ATOMS: atom_id res chain seq x y z
N MET A 1 -0.76 10.06 -13.16
CA MET A 1 -0.63 8.74 -13.81
C MET A 1 -0.13 7.77 -12.76
N ILE A 2 -0.89 6.70 -12.51
CA ILE A 2 -0.54 5.69 -11.50
C ILE A 2 0.37 4.66 -12.16
N ILE A 3 1.48 4.34 -11.51
CA ILE A 3 2.41 3.31 -11.98
C ILE A 3 2.04 2.00 -11.27
N PRO A 4 1.58 0.96 -11.98
CA PRO A 4 1.10 -0.28 -11.37
C PRO A 4 2.13 -0.97 -10.47
N THR A 5 3.41 -0.94 -10.86
CA THR A 5 4.50 -1.55 -10.06
C THR A 5 4.68 -0.88 -8.71
N PHE A 6 4.39 0.42 -8.58
CA PHE A 6 4.40 1.09 -7.29
C PHE A 6 3.19 0.69 -6.43
N VAL A 7 2.01 0.54 -7.03
CA VAL A 7 0.84 0.03 -6.30
C VAL A 7 1.10 -1.38 -5.78
N ASP A 8 1.60 -2.29 -6.62
CA ASP A 8 1.92 -3.66 -6.21
C ASP A 8 2.99 -3.70 -5.12
N MET A 9 4.01 -2.84 -5.19
CA MET A 9 5.01 -2.73 -4.13
C MET A 9 4.37 -2.27 -2.81
N LEU A 10 3.50 -1.26 -2.84
CA LEU A 10 2.84 -0.75 -1.64
C LEU A 10 1.90 -1.79 -1.02
N VAL A 11 1.15 -2.53 -1.83
CA VAL A 11 0.30 -3.65 -1.38
C VAL A 11 1.16 -4.70 -0.67
N ARG A 12 2.25 -5.16 -1.30
CA ARG A 12 3.13 -6.16 -0.70
C ARG A 12 3.73 -5.73 0.63
N LYS A 13 4.09 -4.45 0.77
CA LYS A 13 4.58 -3.88 2.05
C LYS A 13 3.55 -4.02 3.16
N ILE A 14 2.29 -3.76 2.86
CA ILE A 14 1.17 -3.89 3.80
C ILE A 14 0.94 -5.37 4.15
N GLU A 15 0.85 -6.23 3.14
CA GLU A 15 0.60 -7.67 3.32
C GLU A 15 1.74 -8.37 4.07
N SER A 16 2.99 -7.97 3.86
CA SER A 16 4.14 -8.50 4.58
C SER A 16 4.28 -7.96 6.00
N GLY A 17 3.46 -6.97 6.39
CA GLY A 17 3.62 -6.25 7.64
C GLY A 17 4.95 -5.51 7.75
N GLU A 18 5.48 -4.97 6.64
CA GLU A 18 6.76 -4.26 6.63
C GLU A 18 6.72 -3.11 7.64
N ILE A 19 7.81 -2.88 8.38
CA ILE A 19 7.88 -1.76 9.33
C ILE A 19 8.19 -0.46 8.58
N ASN A 20 7.34 0.54 8.76
CA ASN A 20 7.61 1.89 8.31
C ASN A 20 8.81 2.45 9.11
N PRO A 21 9.94 2.76 8.46
CA PRO A 21 11.15 3.22 9.16
C PRO A 21 10.99 4.61 9.81
N VAL A 22 9.98 5.39 9.42
CA VAL A 22 9.73 6.73 9.97
C VAL A 22 8.99 6.65 11.30
N THR A 23 8.01 5.74 11.42
CA THR A 23 7.15 5.63 12.60
C THR A 23 7.54 4.47 13.53
N GLY A 24 8.28 3.49 13.01
CA GLY A 24 8.58 2.24 13.73
C GLY A 24 7.37 1.30 13.87
N LEU A 25 6.26 1.61 13.19
CA LEU A 25 5.03 0.81 13.19
C LEU A 25 4.88 0.05 11.88
N VAL A 26 3.96 -0.92 11.83
CA VAL A 26 3.61 -1.61 10.60
C VAL A 26 3.13 -0.60 9.55
N PHE A 27 3.61 -0.75 8.32
CA PHE A 27 3.23 0.07 7.18
C PHE A 27 1.77 -0.22 6.79
N THR A 28 0.97 0.84 6.73
CA THR A 28 -0.47 0.79 6.45
C THR A 28 -0.87 1.74 5.33
N VAL A 29 -2.11 1.66 4.86
CA VAL A 29 -2.65 2.60 3.86
C VAL A 29 -2.63 4.07 4.31
N GLU A 30 -2.57 4.34 5.63
CA GLU A 30 -2.48 5.70 6.18
C GLU A 30 -1.09 6.34 6.01
N ASP A 31 -0.07 5.52 5.75
CA ASP A 31 1.27 5.98 5.43
C ASP A 31 1.39 6.50 3.99
N ILE A 32 0.46 6.13 3.10
CA ILE A 32 0.44 6.54 1.70
C ILE A 32 -0.12 7.97 1.57
N LYS A 33 0.75 8.94 1.31
CA LYS A 33 0.37 10.37 1.25
C LYS A 33 -0.26 10.81 -0.08
N ILE A 34 -0.02 10.07 -1.16
CA ILE A 34 -0.60 10.39 -2.47
C ILE A 34 -1.96 9.68 -2.58
N ILE A 35 -3.04 10.46 -2.61
CA ILE A 35 -4.42 9.95 -2.56
C ILE A 35 -4.74 8.97 -3.70
N GLU A 36 -4.23 9.22 -4.90
CA GLU A 36 -4.41 8.34 -6.06
C GLU A 36 -3.86 6.94 -5.78
N TYR A 37 -2.65 6.85 -5.22
CA TYR A 37 -2.03 5.57 -4.85
C TYR A 37 -2.73 4.93 -3.65
N LYS A 38 -3.13 5.73 -2.64
CA LYS A 38 -3.88 5.23 -1.48
C LYS A 38 -5.17 4.54 -1.93
N ASN A 39 -5.94 5.17 -2.80
CA ASN A 39 -7.20 4.64 -3.31
C ASN A 39 -7.01 3.35 -4.11
N GLU A 40 -5.99 3.28 -4.97
CA GLU A 40 -5.72 2.04 -5.73
C GLU A 40 -5.24 0.89 -4.85
N VAL A 41 -4.42 1.17 -3.84
CA VAL A 41 -4.00 0.16 -2.86
C VAL A 41 -5.20 -0.37 -2.07
N ILE A 42 -6.10 0.50 -1.61
CA ILE A 42 -7.33 0.10 -0.90
C ILE A 42 -8.16 -0.83 -1.78
N LYS A 43 -8.46 -0.44 -3.03
CA LYS A 43 -9.22 -1.29 -3.98
C LYS A 43 -8.60 -2.68 -4.15
N ARG A 44 -7.26 -2.74 -4.22
CA ARG A 44 -6.53 -3.99 -4.44
C ARG A 44 -6.50 -4.90 -3.22
N LEU A 45 -6.49 -4.32 -2.01
CA LEU A 45 -6.61 -5.07 -0.76
C LEU A 45 -8.05 -5.57 -0.51
N GLU A 46 -9.06 -4.86 -1.01
CA GLU A 46 -10.48 -5.24 -0.91
C GLU A 46 -10.90 -6.28 -1.97
N THR A 47 -10.15 -6.38 -3.07
CA THR A 47 -10.42 -7.35 -4.13
C THR A 47 -9.51 -8.57 -3.91
N PRO A 48 -10.02 -9.73 -3.45
CA PRO A 48 -9.19 -10.91 -3.32
C PRO A 48 -8.60 -11.28 -4.68
N THR A 49 -7.28 -11.35 -4.75
CA THR A 49 -6.59 -11.97 -5.88
C THR A 49 -6.86 -13.48 -5.81
N ASP A 50 -7.78 -13.96 -6.66
CA ASP A 50 -7.99 -15.39 -6.97
C ASP A 50 -6.68 -16.05 -7.45
#